data_AF-A0A2I0J915-F1
#
_entry.id   AF-A0A2I0J915-F1
#
_cell.length_a   1.000
_cell.length_b   1.000
_cell.length_c   1.000
_cell.angle_alpha   90.00
_cell.angle_beta   90.00
_cell.angle_gamma   90.00
#
_symmetry.space_group_name_H-M   'P 1'
#
loop_
_entity.id
_entity.type
_entity.pdbx_description
1 polymer ?
#
loop_
_entity_poly.entity_id
_entity_poly.type
_entity_poly.pdbx_seq_one_letter_code
_entity_poly.pdbx_strand_id
1 'polypeptide(L)'
;EVDDKEQTAEEWEEEEEEAEPELGDGGDGGGIVLNNVPWGEQALEIAREVFSQFGDDLELFAFKTTSHGYIYSRIDKLSNKYGCPSMEEIEGYSQEYKKRLDEAGALGKIPKNLALEVSSPGAERLLKVPDDLSRFEDLPMRVNYIEDGATASQEKTGVFFLDSVETDSGTCIWKLADVKENRDPQSKGRGLSRKQKDWRLKLPYGNCRMVTLYLNY
;
A
#
# COMPACT_ATOMS: atom_id res chain seq x y z
N GLU A 1 -42.57 -14.48 -7.71
CA GLU A 1 -41.23 -14.27 -8.27
C GLU A 1 -40.88 -12.82 -8.03
N VAL A 2 -39.94 -12.58 -7.12
CA VAL A 2 -39.30 -11.27 -6.99
C VAL A 2 -38.10 -11.36 -7.90
N ASP A 3 -38.08 -10.48 -8.89
CA ASP A 3 -37.07 -10.31 -9.92
C ASP A 3 -35.76 -9.89 -9.23
N ASP A 4 -34.89 -10.85 -8.92
CA ASP A 4 -33.51 -10.62 -8.51
C ASP A 4 -32.76 -10.05 -9.72
N LYS A 5 -32.82 -8.72 -9.87
CA LYS A 5 -31.95 -8.01 -10.80
C LYS A 5 -30.52 -8.21 -10.32
N GLU A 6 -29.74 -8.99 -11.07
CA GLU A 6 -28.29 -9.01 -10.99
C GLU A 6 -27.78 -7.57 -11.10
N GLN A 7 -27.43 -6.97 -9.96
CA GLN A 7 -26.69 -5.71 -9.94
C GLN A 7 -25.29 -6.02 -10.47
N THR A 8 -24.96 -5.47 -11.62
CA THR A 8 -23.68 -5.69 -12.29
C THR A 8 -22.55 -5.03 -11.50
N ALA A 9 -21.33 -5.58 -11.57
CA ALA A 9 -20.16 -5.03 -10.86
C ALA A 9 -19.92 -3.54 -11.14
N GLU A 10 -20.33 -3.05 -12.32
CA GLU A 10 -20.28 -1.62 -12.70
C GLU A 10 -21.15 -0.71 -11.82
N GLU A 11 -22.23 -1.20 -11.20
CA GLU A 11 -23.07 -0.39 -10.29
C GLU A 11 -22.40 -0.20 -8.91
N TRP A 12 -21.34 -0.96 -8.65
CA TRP A 12 -20.61 -1.01 -7.39
C TRP A 12 -19.23 -0.35 -7.44
N GLU A 13 -18.68 -0.14 -8.63
CA GLU A 13 -17.48 0.66 -8.85
C GLU A 13 -17.81 2.13 -8.57
N GLU A 14 -17.28 2.67 -7.47
CA GLU A 14 -17.27 4.11 -7.28
C GLU A 14 -16.33 4.70 -8.34
N GLU A 15 -16.81 5.68 -9.11
CA GLU A 15 -15.94 6.63 -9.83
C GLU A 15 -15.19 7.46 -8.78
N GLU A 16 -14.28 6.84 -8.04
CA GLU A 16 -13.33 7.55 -7.21
C GLU A 16 -12.49 8.39 -8.18
N GLU A 17 -12.60 9.73 -8.09
CA GLU A 17 -11.65 10.61 -8.77
C GLU A 17 -10.24 10.10 -8.45
N GLU A 18 -9.44 9.90 -9.50
CA GLU A 18 -8.08 9.38 -9.44
C GLU A 18 -7.19 10.35 -8.63
N ALA A 19 -7.35 10.30 -7.31
CA ALA A 19 -6.65 11.14 -6.36
C ALA A 19 -5.25 10.57 -6.15
N GLU A 20 -4.28 11.46 -5.97
CA GLU A 20 -2.94 11.01 -5.57
C GLU A 20 -3.03 10.29 -4.22
N PRO A 21 -2.35 9.13 -4.06
CA PRO A 21 -2.46 8.35 -2.84
C PRO A 21 -1.91 9.13 -1.65
N GLU A 22 -2.54 8.95 -0.49
CA GLU A 22 -2.14 9.58 0.77
C GLU A 22 -2.09 8.53 1.89
N LEU A 23 -1.10 8.62 2.79
CA LEU A 23 -0.99 7.66 3.89
C LEU A 23 -2.29 7.59 4.71
N GLY A 24 -2.90 6.41 4.77
CA GLY A 24 -4.16 6.18 5.48
C GLY A 24 -5.44 6.33 4.64
N ASP A 25 -5.33 6.49 3.32
CA ASP A 25 -6.48 6.63 2.40
C ASP A 25 -7.35 5.38 2.22
N GLY A 26 -6.94 4.22 2.76
CA GLY A 26 -7.64 2.95 2.59
C GLY A 26 -7.43 2.29 1.22
N GLY A 27 -6.55 2.85 0.38
CA GLY A 27 -6.11 2.36 -0.93
C GLY A 27 -4.62 2.06 -0.93
N ASP A 28 -3.85 2.73 -1.80
CA ASP A 28 -2.39 2.56 -1.91
C ASP A 28 -1.62 3.20 -0.75
N GLY A 29 -2.21 4.16 -0.05
CA GLY A 29 -1.68 4.68 1.20
C GLY A 29 -1.89 3.78 2.42
N GLY A 30 -2.63 2.68 2.25
CA GLY A 30 -2.97 1.75 3.34
C GLY A 30 -3.96 2.35 4.34
N GLY A 31 -4.13 1.67 5.48
CA GLY A 31 -4.99 2.15 6.58
C GLY A 31 -6.46 1.77 6.45
N ILE A 32 -7.27 2.29 7.38
CA ILE A 32 -8.66 1.86 7.58
C ILE A 32 -9.60 3.05 7.33
N VAL A 33 -10.50 2.92 6.34
CA VAL A 33 -11.47 3.96 5.95
C VAL A 33 -12.88 3.36 5.92
N LEU A 34 -13.65 3.59 6.97
CA LEU A 34 -14.99 3.01 7.11
C LEU A 34 -16.12 3.85 6.49
N ASN A 35 -15.81 5.03 5.93
CA ASN A 35 -16.78 5.96 5.32
C ASN A 35 -18.07 6.19 6.14
N ASN A 36 -17.98 6.10 7.47
CA ASN A 36 -19.08 6.28 8.42
C ASN A 36 -20.30 5.36 8.17
N VAL A 37 -20.11 4.20 7.56
CA VAL A 37 -21.20 3.22 7.43
C VAL A 37 -21.42 2.52 8.78
N PRO A 38 -22.68 2.38 9.27
CA PRO A 38 -22.95 1.84 10.61
C PRO A 38 -22.45 0.43 10.88
N TRP A 39 -22.18 -0.33 9.81
CA TRP A 39 -21.73 -1.73 9.85
C TRP A 39 -20.23 -1.90 9.62
N GLY A 40 -19.50 -0.81 9.31
CA GLY A 40 -18.10 -0.87 8.88
C GLY A 40 -17.17 -1.42 9.96
N GLU A 41 -17.37 -1.00 11.22
CA GLU A 41 -16.60 -1.51 12.37
C GLU A 41 -16.80 -3.01 12.56
N GLN A 42 -18.04 -3.48 12.41
CA GLN A 42 -18.34 -4.90 12.55
C GLN A 42 -17.71 -5.72 11.43
N ALA A 43 -17.71 -5.22 10.19
CA ALA A 43 -17.04 -5.87 9.07
C ALA A 43 -15.52 -5.94 9.28
N LEU A 44 -14.90 -4.84 9.73
CA LEU A 44 -13.47 -4.79 10.06
C LEU A 44 -13.11 -5.76 11.20
N GLU A 45 -13.93 -5.85 12.24
CA GLU A 45 -13.72 -6.81 13.33
C GLU A 45 -13.72 -8.25 12.80
N ILE A 46 -14.68 -8.59 11.93
CA ILE A 46 -14.72 -9.90 11.27
C ILE A 46 -13.46 -10.14 10.44
N ALA A 47 -13.00 -9.15 9.66
CA ALA A 47 -11.76 -9.27 8.87
C ALA A 47 -10.57 -9.62 9.77
N ARG A 48 -10.41 -8.91 10.90
CA ARG A 48 -9.34 -9.16 11.88
C ARG A 48 -9.44 -10.55 12.53
N GLU A 49 -10.65 -10.99 12.87
CA GLU A 49 -10.87 -12.36 13.37
C GLU A 49 -10.46 -13.41 12.34
N VAL A 50 -10.75 -13.18 11.05
CA VAL A 50 -10.35 -14.08 9.97
C VAL A 50 -8.83 -14.12 9.85
N PHE A 51 -8.15 -12.97 9.85
CA PHE A 51 -6.68 -12.91 9.82
C PHE A 51 -6.01 -13.71 10.93
N SER A 52 -6.57 -13.71 12.15
CA SER A 52 -6.03 -14.48 13.27
C SER A 52 -5.92 -16.00 12.99
N GLN A 53 -6.61 -16.50 11.95
CA GLN A 53 -6.57 -17.90 11.52
C GLN A 53 -5.46 -18.19 10.49
N PHE A 54 -4.94 -17.17 9.81
CA PHE A 54 -3.93 -17.29 8.75
C PHE A 54 -2.48 -17.09 9.24
N GLY A 55 -2.30 -16.91 10.55
CA GLY A 55 -0.99 -16.77 11.19
C GLY A 55 -0.43 -15.35 11.12
N ASP A 56 0.77 -15.16 11.68
CA ASP A 56 1.37 -13.84 11.88
C ASP A 56 2.12 -13.29 10.64
N ASP A 57 2.06 -13.98 9.49
CA ASP A 57 2.78 -13.59 8.27
C ASP A 57 1.93 -12.77 7.28
N LEU A 58 0.61 -12.74 7.48
CA LEU A 58 -0.31 -11.92 6.69
C LEU A 58 -0.90 -10.81 7.55
N GLU A 59 -0.93 -9.60 7.01
CA GLU A 59 -1.50 -8.43 7.67
C GLU A 59 -2.47 -7.70 6.75
N LEU A 60 -3.44 -7.01 7.36
CA LEU A 60 -4.33 -6.08 6.66
C LEU A 60 -3.59 -4.77 6.40
N PHE A 61 -3.22 -4.52 5.14
CA PHE A 61 -2.58 -3.28 4.72
C PHE A 61 -3.58 -2.14 4.58
N ALA A 62 -4.70 -2.40 3.92
CA ALA A 62 -5.76 -1.42 3.75
C ALA A 62 -7.14 -2.06 3.90
N PHE A 63 -8.09 -1.30 4.43
CA PHE A 63 -9.49 -1.70 4.51
C PHE A 63 -10.37 -0.50 4.26
N LYS A 64 -11.28 -0.62 3.29
CA LYS A 64 -12.21 0.44 2.93
C LYS A 64 -13.60 -0.12 2.76
N THR A 65 -14.60 0.59 3.29
CA THR A 65 -16.01 0.25 3.07
C THR A 65 -16.70 1.39 2.34
N THR A 66 -17.62 1.10 1.43
CA THR A 66 -18.40 2.14 0.73
C THR A 66 -19.83 2.20 1.23
N SER A 67 -20.50 3.33 0.99
CA SER A 67 -21.90 3.51 1.38
C SER A 67 -22.86 2.57 0.64
N HIS A 68 -22.47 2.12 -0.56
CA HIS A 68 -23.24 1.19 -1.38
C HIS A 68 -23.21 -0.25 -0.84
N GLY A 69 -22.20 -0.62 -0.04
CA GLY A 69 -22.07 -2.00 0.48
C GLY A 69 -20.90 -2.78 -0.12
N TYR A 70 -19.88 -2.08 -0.61
CA TYR A 70 -18.63 -2.68 -1.08
C TYR A 70 -17.57 -2.66 0.03
N ILE A 71 -16.75 -3.70 0.09
CA ILE A 71 -15.59 -3.82 0.97
C ILE A 71 -14.35 -4.05 0.12
N TYR A 72 -13.35 -3.19 0.26
CA TYR A 72 -12.00 -3.40 -0.26
C TYR A 72 -11.10 -3.83 0.90
N SER A 73 -10.41 -4.96 0.74
CA SER A 73 -9.47 -5.50 1.73
C SER A 73 -8.14 -5.79 1.05
N ARG A 74 -7.13 -4.95 1.30
CA ARG A 74 -5.77 -5.15 0.77
C ARG A 74 -4.91 -5.87 1.80
N ILE A 75 -4.33 -6.99 1.39
CA ILE A 75 -3.64 -7.92 2.28
C ILE A 75 -2.15 -8.03 1.91
N ASP A 76 -1.28 -7.98 2.91
CA ASP A 76 0.18 -7.85 2.75
C ASP A 76 0.89 -9.02 3.43
N LYS A 77 1.94 -9.55 2.78
CA LYS A 77 2.69 -10.70 3.27
C LYS A 77 4.05 -10.27 3.78
N LEU A 78 4.23 -10.29 5.10
CA LEU A 78 5.38 -9.70 5.78
C LEU A 78 6.72 -10.36 5.40
N SER A 79 6.72 -11.68 5.19
CA SER A 79 7.90 -12.44 4.77
C SER A 79 8.23 -12.32 3.28
N ASN A 80 7.30 -11.80 2.45
CA ASN A 80 7.50 -11.69 1.02
C ASN A 80 8.35 -10.44 0.69
N LYS A 81 9.32 -10.60 -0.21
CA LYS A 81 10.21 -9.51 -0.66
C LYS A 81 9.47 -8.28 -1.15
N TYR A 82 8.35 -8.47 -1.84
CA TYR A 82 7.49 -7.40 -2.34
C TYR A 82 6.22 -7.27 -1.51
N GLY A 83 6.10 -7.90 -0.35
CA GLY A 83 4.86 -7.89 0.43
C GLY A 83 3.65 -8.56 -0.25
N CYS A 84 3.84 -9.29 -1.35
CA CYS A 84 2.72 -9.84 -2.11
C CYS A 84 2.35 -11.25 -1.60
N PRO A 85 1.12 -11.47 -1.11
CA PRO A 85 0.63 -12.82 -0.83
C PRO A 85 0.46 -13.64 -2.11
N SER A 86 0.45 -14.96 -1.96
CA SER A 86 0.12 -15.85 -3.07
C SER A 86 -1.37 -15.83 -3.41
N MET A 87 -1.73 -16.28 -4.61
CA MET A 87 -3.13 -16.38 -5.02
C MET A 87 -3.94 -17.30 -4.10
N GLU A 88 -3.33 -18.40 -3.63
CA GLU A 88 -3.97 -19.33 -2.69
C GLU A 88 -4.27 -18.66 -1.34
N GLU A 89 -3.39 -17.79 -0.86
CA GLU A 89 -3.59 -17.03 0.38
C GLU A 89 -4.71 -15.98 0.24
N ILE A 90 -4.72 -15.25 -0.89
CA ILE A 90 -5.78 -14.28 -1.22
C ILE A 90 -7.13 -14.99 -1.30
N GLU A 91 -7.19 -16.11 -2.03
CA GLU A 91 -8.42 -16.89 -2.20
C GLU A 91 -8.90 -17.48 -0.86
N GLY A 92 -7.99 -18.05 -0.08
CA GLY A 92 -8.31 -18.61 1.24
C GLY A 92 -8.90 -17.56 2.19
N TYR A 93 -8.27 -16.40 2.30
CA TYR A 93 -8.78 -15.29 3.11
C TYR A 93 -10.13 -14.78 2.57
N SER A 94 -10.24 -14.58 1.25
CA SER A 94 -11.46 -14.08 0.61
C SER A 94 -12.67 -14.99 0.88
N GLN A 95 -12.49 -16.31 0.73
CA GLN A 95 -13.56 -17.29 0.97
C GLN A 95 -14.01 -17.29 2.44
N GLU A 96 -13.08 -17.35 3.40
CA GLU A 96 -13.43 -17.38 4.82
C GLU A 96 -14.03 -16.03 5.27
N TYR A 97 -13.49 -14.91 4.79
CA TYR A 97 -14.05 -13.60 5.11
C TYR A 97 -15.45 -13.41 4.55
N LYS A 98 -15.69 -13.78 3.29
CA LYS A 98 -17.01 -13.74 2.68
C LYS A 98 -18.02 -14.59 3.44
N LYS A 99 -17.64 -15.81 3.82
CA LYS A 99 -18.48 -16.71 4.63
C LYS A 99 -18.87 -16.08 5.97
N ARG A 100 -17.92 -15.49 6.69
CA ARG A 100 -18.18 -14.85 7.99
C ARG A 100 -19.05 -13.59 7.86
N LEU A 101 -18.89 -12.83 6.77
CA LEU A 101 -19.78 -11.71 6.44
C LEU A 101 -21.22 -12.20 6.19
N ASP A 102 -21.39 -13.27 5.41
CA ASP A 102 -22.72 -13.81 5.10
C ASP A 102 -23.42 -14.36 6.36
N GLU A 103 -22.68 -15.01 7.27
CA GLU A 103 -23.19 -15.43 8.59
C GLU A 103 -23.65 -14.22 9.44
N ALA A 104 -22.84 -13.17 9.50
CA ALA A 104 -23.19 -11.93 10.21
C ALA A 104 -24.41 -11.23 9.59
N GLY A 105 -24.52 -11.23 8.26
CA GLY A 105 -25.65 -10.70 7.52
C GLY A 105 -26.94 -11.50 7.75
N ALA A 106 -26.85 -12.83 7.85
CA ALA A 106 -27.97 -13.69 8.21
C ALA A 106 -28.52 -13.40 9.63
N LEU A 107 -27.64 -13.04 10.55
CA LEU A 107 -27.97 -12.61 11.92
C LEU A 107 -28.43 -11.15 12.00
N GLY A 108 -28.40 -10.40 10.90
CA GLY A 108 -28.77 -8.98 10.86
C GLY A 108 -27.78 -8.04 11.56
N LYS A 109 -26.53 -8.47 11.78
CA LYS A 109 -25.47 -7.64 12.37
C LYS A 109 -24.89 -6.64 11.36
N ILE A 110 -24.88 -7.02 10.08
CA ILE A 110 -24.45 -6.20 8.94
C ILE A 110 -25.46 -6.36 7.79
N PRO A 111 -25.43 -5.50 6.75
CA PRO A 111 -26.26 -5.70 5.57
C PRO A 111 -26.01 -7.05 4.91
N LYS A 112 -27.06 -7.61 4.30
CA LYS A 112 -26.92 -8.79 3.45
C LYS A 112 -26.35 -8.38 2.09
N ASN A 113 -25.71 -9.32 1.40
CA ASN A 113 -25.22 -9.16 0.03
C ASN A 113 -24.16 -8.06 -0.15
N LEU A 114 -23.22 -7.94 0.80
CA LEU A 114 -22.05 -7.08 0.61
C LEU A 114 -21.12 -7.65 -0.47
N ALA A 115 -20.63 -6.77 -1.33
CA ALA A 115 -19.58 -7.07 -2.30
C ALA A 115 -18.20 -6.99 -1.62
N LEU A 116 -17.27 -7.84 -2.02
CA LEU A 116 -15.95 -7.96 -1.42
C LEU A 116 -14.88 -8.08 -2.51
N GLU A 117 -13.89 -7.19 -2.46
CA GLU A 117 -12.63 -7.32 -3.17
C GLU A 117 -11.50 -7.59 -2.19
N VAL A 118 -10.69 -8.60 -2.50
CA VAL A 118 -9.45 -8.88 -1.79
C VAL A 118 -8.30 -8.81 -2.79
N SER A 119 -7.32 -7.96 -2.50
CA SER A 119 -6.15 -7.76 -3.36
C SER A 119 -4.88 -7.57 -2.52
N SER A 120 -3.71 -7.59 -3.15
CA SER A 120 -2.44 -7.25 -2.50
C SER A 120 -2.11 -5.76 -2.72
N PRO A 121 -1.40 -5.08 -1.80
CA PRO A 121 -0.85 -3.76 -2.11
C PRO A 121 0.09 -3.86 -3.31
N GLY A 122 -0.11 -3.03 -4.33
CA GLY A 122 0.72 -3.02 -5.53
C GLY A 122 2.13 -2.49 -5.26
N ALA A 123 2.88 -2.20 -6.33
CA ALA A 123 4.14 -1.44 -6.21
C ALA A 123 3.92 0.05 -5.94
N GLU A 124 2.70 0.53 -6.21
CA GLU A 124 2.27 1.91 -5.98
C GLU A 124 1.96 2.18 -4.50
N ARG A 125 2.02 1.15 -3.65
CA ARG A 125 1.87 1.28 -2.20
C ARG A 125 2.79 2.37 -1.65
N LEU A 126 2.24 3.21 -0.78
CA LEU A 126 3.04 4.15 -0.01
C LEU A 126 3.69 3.43 1.16
N LEU A 127 4.98 3.72 1.36
CA LEU A 127 5.76 3.22 2.49
C LEU A 127 5.80 4.27 3.60
N LYS A 128 5.43 3.86 4.82
CA LYS A 128 5.57 4.69 6.02
C LYS A 128 7.04 4.89 6.34
N VAL A 129 7.46 6.14 6.44
CA VAL A 129 8.83 6.51 6.79
C VAL A 129 8.92 6.75 8.30
N PRO A 130 9.80 6.06 9.05
CA PRO A 130 10.76 5.06 8.60
C PRO A 130 10.24 3.61 8.65
N ASP A 131 9.08 3.38 9.23
CA ASP A 131 8.62 2.08 9.74
C ASP A 131 8.65 0.94 8.71
N ASP A 132 8.21 1.20 7.48
CA ASP A 132 8.13 0.18 6.42
C ASP A 132 9.47 -0.01 5.69
N LEU A 133 10.41 0.93 5.79
CA LEU A 133 11.57 1.00 4.90
C LEU A 133 12.51 -0.20 5.05
N SER A 134 12.72 -0.66 6.28
CA SER A 134 13.62 -1.79 6.57
C SER A 134 13.20 -3.08 5.87
N ARG A 135 11.90 -3.30 5.70
CA ARG A 135 11.35 -4.48 5.02
C ARG A 135 11.75 -4.55 3.54
N PHE A 136 12.05 -3.40 2.95
CA PHE A 136 12.31 -3.26 1.52
C PHE A 136 13.72 -2.74 1.23
N GLU A 137 14.67 -2.84 2.17
CA GLU A 137 16.01 -2.26 2.05
C GLU A 137 16.79 -2.73 0.79
N ASP A 138 16.56 -3.97 0.37
CA ASP A 138 17.17 -4.58 -0.82
C ASP A 138 16.45 -4.22 -2.14
N LEU A 139 15.38 -3.42 -2.08
CA LEU A 139 14.63 -2.96 -3.24
C LEU A 139 14.92 -1.48 -3.53
N PRO A 140 15.02 -1.11 -4.81
CA PRO A 140 14.99 0.29 -5.17
C PRO A 140 13.61 0.88 -4.84
N MET A 141 13.59 2.08 -4.30
CA MET A 141 12.39 2.85 -3.97
C MET A 141 12.44 4.16 -4.71
N ARG A 142 11.29 4.61 -5.22
CA ARG A 142 11.12 5.98 -5.69
C ARG A 142 10.85 6.86 -4.47
N VAL A 143 11.68 7.87 -4.28
CA VAL A 143 11.55 8.81 -3.16
C VAL A 143 11.32 10.20 -3.74
N ASN A 144 10.19 10.79 -3.40
CA ASN A 144 9.94 12.21 -3.56
C ASN A 144 10.32 12.92 -2.26
N TYR A 145 11.15 13.95 -2.34
CA TYR A 145 11.74 14.59 -1.17
C TYR A 145 12.06 16.06 -1.39
N ILE A 146 12.27 16.76 -0.28
CA ILE A 146 12.77 18.14 -0.25
C ILE A 146 14.11 18.16 0.47
N GLU A 147 15.12 18.80 -0.13
CA GLU A 147 16.42 18.98 0.52
C GLU A 147 16.35 20.05 1.62
N ASP A 148 17.23 19.96 2.61
CA ASP A 148 17.27 20.94 3.71
C ASP A 148 17.49 22.36 3.18
N GLY A 149 16.61 23.26 3.63
CA GLY A 149 16.60 24.67 3.22
C GLY A 149 15.90 24.97 1.88
N ALA A 150 15.35 23.95 1.21
CA ALA A 150 14.52 24.14 0.01
C ALA A 150 13.04 24.34 0.36
N THR A 151 12.28 24.95 -0.55
CA THR A 151 10.83 25.14 -0.40
C THR A 151 10.04 23.95 -0.96
N ALA A 152 8.76 23.82 -0.59
CA ALA A 152 7.88 22.77 -1.12
C ALA A 152 7.82 22.72 -2.66
N SER A 153 7.95 23.87 -3.33
CA SER A 153 8.00 23.97 -4.79
C SER A 153 9.26 23.41 -5.44
N GLN A 154 10.23 22.91 -4.65
CA GLN A 154 11.51 22.38 -5.11
C GLN A 154 11.65 20.88 -4.82
N GLU A 155 10.52 20.18 -4.76
CA GLU A 155 10.48 18.73 -4.62
C GLU A 155 11.29 18.05 -5.72
N LYS A 156 12.06 17.04 -5.30
CA LYS A 156 12.89 16.22 -6.18
C LYS A 156 12.42 14.79 -6.10
N THR A 157 12.52 14.09 -7.22
CA THR A 157 12.30 12.65 -7.29
C THR A 157 13.61 11.96 -7.64
N GLY A 158 13.87 10.82 -7.01
CA GLY A 158 14.94 9.93 -7.41
C GLY A 158 14.65 8.49 -7.01
N VAL A 159 15.42 7.55 -7.57
CA VAL A 159 15.32 6.14 -7.20
C VAL A 159 16.51 5.75 -6.32
N PHE A 160 16.25 5.19 -5.14
CA PHE A 160 17.30 4.93 -4.16
C PHE A 160 17.12 3.55 -3.52
N PHE A 161 18.23 2.97 -3.07
CA PHE A 161 18.20 1.94 -2.04
C PHE A 161 18.29 2.62 -0.67
N LEU A 162 17.65 2.03 0.33
CA LEU A 162 17.90 2.40 1.72
C LEU A 162 19.32 1.95 2.09
N ASP A 163 20.13 2.86 2.62
CA ASP A 163 21.48 2.53 3.12
C ASP A 163 21.45 2.31 4.63
N SER A 164 20.75 3.18 5.37
CA SER A 164 20.53 3.02 6.82
C SER A 164 19.44 3.98 7.34
N VAL A 165 18.83 3.64 8.48
CA VAL A 165 17.95 4.53 9.24
C VAL A 165 18.67 4.96 10.52
N GLU A 166 18.83 6.26 10.73
CA GLU A 166 19.40 6.84 11.95
C GLU A 166 18.27 7.30 12.88
N THR A 167 17.79 6.42 13.76
CA THR A 167 16.65 6.70 14.64
C THR A 167 16.89 7.89 15.57
N ASP A 168 18.10 8.05 16.10
CA ASP A 168 18.46 9.13 17.04
C ASP A 168 18.34 10.52 16.40
N SER A 169 18.63 10.63 15.10
CA SER A 169 18.59 11.89 14.36
C SER A 169 17.29 12.08 13.59
N GLY A 170 16.44 11.05 13.52
CA GLY A 170 15.21 11.06 12.73
C GLY A 170 15.49 11.18 11.23
N THR A 171 16.55 10.53 10.74
CA THR A 171 16.97 10.63 9.33
C THR A 171 17.15 9.27 8.64
N CYS A 172 16.86 9.22 7.35
CA CYS A 172 17.16 8.10 6.47
C CYS A 172 18.36 8.46 5.59
N ILE A 173 19.26 7.49 5.40
CA ILE A 173 20.38 7.57 4.48
C ILE A 173 20.04 6.74 3.25
N TRP A 174 20.13 7.37 2.08
CA TRP A 174 19.76 6.79 0.81
C TRP A 174 20.96 6.70 -0.13
N LYS A 175 21.03 5.61 -0.87
CA LYS A 175 22.05 5.35 -1.89
C LYS A 175 21.43 5.35 -3.27
N LEU A 176 22.03 6.05 -4.22
CA LEU A 176 21.49 6.14 -5.58
C LEU A 176 21.43 4.76 -6.26
N ALA A 177 20.26 4.39 -6.78
CA ALA A 177 20.08 3.16 -7.53
C ALA A 177 20.63 3.31 -8.96
N ASP A 178 21.32 2.29 -9.48
CA ASP A 178 21.86 2.30 -10.86
C ASP A 178 20.79 1.91 -11.90
N VAL A 179 19.73 2.72 -11.98
CA VAL A 179 18.58 2.56 -12.90
C VAL A 179 18.57 3.65 -13.97
N LYS A 180 17.78 3.47 -15.03
CA LYS A 180 17.77 4.36 -16.21
C LYS A 180 17.42 5.81 -15.86
N GLU A 181 16.51 6.00 -14.90
CA GLU A 181 15.96 7.26 -14.43
C GLU A 181 17.01 8.11 -13.70
N ASN A 182 17.99 7.46 -13.08
CA ASN A 182 19.08 8.12 -12.39
C ASN A 182 20.33 8.32 -13.26
N ARG A 183 20.35 7.74 -14.47
CA ARG A 183 21.50 7.85 -15.38
C ARG A 183 21.40 9.14 -16.19
N ASP A 184 22.55 9.71 -16.49
CA ASP A 184 22.65 10.86 -17.39
C ASP A 184 22.16 10.45 -18.80
N PRO A 185 21.14 11.13 -19.38
CA PRO A 185 20.65 10.83 -20.72
C PRO A 185 21.74 10.87 -21.81
N GLN A 186 22.79 11.68 -21.62
CA GLN A 186 23.90 11.81 -22.56
C GLN A 186 24.95 10.69 -22.43
N SER A 187 24.89 9.90 -21.35
CA SER A 187 25.88 8.86 -21.06
C SER A 187 25.77 7.59 -21.92
N LYS A 188 24.85 7.55 -22.88
CA LYS A 188 24.61 6.42 -23.82
C LYS A 188 24.46 5.06 -23.12
N GLY A 189 23.79 5.05 -21.97
CA GLY A 189 23.53 3.83 -21.21
C GLY A 189 24.67 3.35 -20.32
N ARG A 190 25.75 4.13 -20.14
CA ARG A 190 26.73 3.85 -19.09
C ARG A 190 26.04 3.92 -17.73
N GLY A 191 26.33 2.94 -16.88
CA GLY A 191 25.89 2.94 -15.49
C GLY A 191 26.53 4.07 -14.68
N LEU A 192 26.17 4.13 -13.40
CA LEU A 192 26.66 5.17 -12.50
C LEU A 192 28.20 5.14 -12.37
N SER A 193 28.81 6.33 -12.32
CA SER A 193 30.22 6.48 -11.97
C SER A 193 30.50 6.04 -10.53
N ARG A 194 31.76 5.75 -10.20
CA ARG A 194 32.17 5.42 -8.82
C ARG A 194 31.71 6.49 -7.81
N LYS A 195 31.90 7.77 -8.15
CA LYS A 195 31.47 8.90 -7.32
C LYS A 195 29.96 8.88 -7.05
N GLN A 196 29.15 8.54 -8.05
CA GLN A 196 27.69 8.44 -7.89
C GLN A 196 27.28 7.22 -7.04
N LYS A 197 27.98 6.09 -7.18
CA LYS A 197 27.71 4.88 -6.38
C LYS A 197 28.04 5.07 -4.89
N ASP A 198 29.06 5.88 -4.60
CA ASP A 198 29.49 6.22 -3.24
C ASP A 198 28.71 7.40 -2.66
N TRP A 199 27.95 8.14 -3.47
CA TRP A 199 27.13 9.25 -3.01
C TRP A 199 26.01 8.76 -2.09
N ARG A 200 25.69 9.57 -1.08
CA ARG A 200 24.62 9.33 -0.11
C ARG A 200 23.80 10.60 0.07
N LEU A 201 22.48 10.40 0.14
CA LEU A 201 21.53 11.44 0.51
C LEU A 201 21.08 11.21 1.94
N LYS A 202 21.22 12.23 2.79
CA LYS A 202 20.68 12.22 4.16
C LYS A 202 19.40 13.04 4.18
N LEU A 203 18.27 12.43 4.55
CA LEU A 203 16.97 13.09 4.63
C LEU A 203 16.34 12.92 6.01
N PRO A 204 15.90 14.00 6.67
CA PRO A 204 14.94 13.89 7.77
C PRO A 204 13.68 13.16 7.33
N TYR A 205 13.02 12.42 8.23
CA TYR A 205 11.80 11.67 7.91
C TYR A 205 10.72 12.57 7.29
N GLY A 206 10.49 13.74 7.88
CA GLY A 206 9.49 14.71 7.40
C GLY A 206 9.80 15.36 6.05
N ASN A 207 11.01 15.19 5.54
CA ASN A 207 11.40 15.66 4.21
C ASN A 207 11.15 14.62 3.11
N CYS A 208 10.84 13.36 3.48
CA CYS A 208 10.39 12.33 2.56
C CYS A 208 8.88 12.54 2.36
N ARG A 209 8.47 13.01 1.18
CA ARG A 209 7.07 13.32 0.86
C ARG A 209 6.29 12.09 0.46
N MET A 210 6.89 11.28 -0.41
CA MET A 210 6.29 10.05 -0.90
C MET A 210 7.38 9.02 -1.13
N VAL A 211 7.15 7.78 -0.70
CA VAL A 211 8.06 6.66 -0.95
C VAL A 211 7.25 5.48 -1.46
N THR A 212 7.60 4.98 -2.65
CA THR A 212 6.97 3.80 -3.27
C THR A 212 8.03 2.82 -3.75
N LEU A 213 7.64 1.57 -3.99
CA LEU A 213 8.56 0.59 -4.58
C LEU A 213 8.82 0.95 -6.05
N TYR A 214 10.08 0.83 -6.47
CA TYR A 214 10.44 1.02 -7.88
C TYR A 214 10.45 -0.33 -8.61
N LEU A 215 9.58 -0.46 -9.61
CA LEU A 215 9.62 -1.56 -10.57
C LEU A 215 10.25 -1.11 -11.87
N ASN A 216 11.19 -1.91 -12.38
CA ASN A 216 11.78 -1.72 -13.70
C ASN A 216 10.95 -2.52 -14.70
N TYR A 217 10.14 -1.83 -15.52
CA TYR A 217 9.33 -2.42 -16.58
C TYR A 217 10.11 -2.55 -17.89
#